data_AF-A0A2D4TSC2-F1
#
_entry.id   AF-A0A2D4TSC2-F1
#
_cell.length_a   1.000
_cell.length_b   1.000
_cell.length_c   1.000
_cell.angle_alpha   90.00
_cell.angle_beta   90.00
_cell.angle_gamma   90.00
#
_symmetry.space_group_name_H-M   'P 1'
#
loop_
_entity.id
_entity.type
_entity.pdbx_description
1 polymer ?
#
loop_
_entity_poly.entity_id
_entity_poly.type
_entity_poly.pdbx_seq_one_letter_code
_entity_poly.pdbx_strand_id
1 'polypeptide(L)'
;MKKTNNFLLLLNIFFLLFYSFQLLVYTDEFALKNLGIFNHAVAGLSEIIGIIFLALSISVVYIWKNNIKGQLPLFLSILLIQVLIFFNFLRYIFTDSPGETTIESIIFNAFIFFIGGLVNFLFILINFKTLK
;
A
#
# COMPACT_ATOMS: atom_id res chain seq x y z
N MET A 1 25.21 3.32 -15.72
CA MET A 1 23.92 3.50 -15.00
C MET A 1 23.66 2.24 -14.18
N LYS A 2 23.31 2.33 -12.89
CA LYS A 2 22.92 1.13 -12.12
C LYS A 2 21.61 0.59 -12.72
N LYS A 3 21.55 -0.74 -12.90
CA LYS A 3 20.35 -1.46 -13.34
C LYS A 3 19.24 -1.24 -12.31
N THR A 4 18.00 -1.02 -12.75
CA THR A 4 16.84 -0.85 -11.86
C THR A 4 16.75 -2.02 -10.88
N ASN A 5 16.50 -1.73 -9.61
CA ASN A 5 16.34 -2.78 -8.60
C ASN A 5 14.97 -3.48 -8.74
N ASN A 6 14.94 -4.49 -9.62
CA ASN A 6 13.72 -5.24 -9.94
C ASN A 6 13.11 -5.98 -8.75
N PHE A 7 13.93 -6.39 -7.78
CA PHE A 7 13.43 -7.10 -6.59
C PHE A 7 12.55 -6.18 -5.74
N LEU A 8 13.04 -4.98 -5.41
CA LEU A 8 12.26 -3.98 -4.65
C LEU A 8 11.02 -3.51 -5.43
N LEU A 9 11.12 -3.40 -6.75
CA LEU A 9 9.97 -3.08 -7.60
C LEU A 9 8.88 -4.17 -7.53
N LEU A 10 9.29 -5.44 -7.59
CA LEU A 10 8.37 -6.57 -7.49
C LEU A 10 7.69 -6.64 -6.12
N LEU A 11 8.41 -6.33 -5.04
CA LEU A 11 7.81 -6.22 -3.71
C LEU A 11 6.76 -5.11 -3.62
N ASN A 12 6.99 -3.95 -4.27
CA ASN A 12 5.99 -2.88 -4.34
C ASN A 12 4.74 -3.32 -5.10
N ILE A 13 4.91 -4.00 -6.24
CA ILE A 13 3.79 -4.54 -7.02
C ILE A 13 3.01 -5.56 -6.18
N PHE A 14 3.72 -6.48 -5.51
CA PHE A 14 3.10 -7.49 -4.66
C PHE A 14 2.30 -6.86 -3.52
N PHE A 15 2.85 -5.84 -2.85
CA PHE A 15 2.15 -5.10 -1.80
C PHE A 15 0.83 -4.51 -2.30
N LEU A 16 0.85 -3.83 -3.44
CA LEU A 16 -0.34 -3.20 -4.03
C LEU A 16 -1.38 -4.25 -4.44
N LEU A 17 -0.95 -5.33 -5.10
CA LEU A 17 -1.84 -6.42 -5.51
C LEU A 17 -2.44 -7.15 -4.32
N PHE A 18 -1.65 -7.39 -3.27
CA PHE A 18 -2.11 -8.05 -2.06
C PHE A 18 -3.29 -7.29 -1.46
N TYR A 19 -3.14 -6.00 -1.19
CA TYR A 19 -4.24 -5.22 -0.62
C TYR A 19 -5.39 -5.01 -1.61
N SER A 20 -5.10 -4.84 -2.90
CA SER A 20 -6.15 -4.77 -3.92
C SER A 20 -7.02 -6.04 -3.91
N PHE A 21 -6.40 -7.22 -3.86
CA PHE A 21 -7.12 -8.48 -3.82
C PHE A 21 -7.92 -8.67 -2.53
N GLN A 22 -7.32 -8.33 -1.37
CA GLN A 22 -8.03 -8.36 -0.09
C GLN A 22 -9.27 -7.45 -0.09
N LEU A 23 -9.17 -6.27 -0.70
CA LEU A 23 -10.24 -5.27 -0.72
C LEU A 23 -11.30 -5.48 -1.81
N LEU A 24 -11.04 -6.31 -2.82
CA LEU A 24 -11.95 -6.56 -3.95
C LEU A 24 -12.58 -7.95 -3.93
N VAL A 25 -11.85 -8.96 -3.44
CA VAL A 25 -12.29 -10.36 -3.48
C VAL A 25 -12.70 -10.86 -2.10
N TYR A 26 -12.01 -10.40 -1.06
CA TYR A 26 -12.29 -10.76 0.33
C TYR A 26 -12.77 -9.56 1.14
N THR A 27 -13.58 -8.70 0.51
CA THR A 27 -14.01 -7.42 1.08
C THR A 27 -14.65 -7.61 2.45
N ASP A 28 -15.55 -8.60 2.57
CA ASP A 28 -16.30 -8.91 3.78
C ASP A 28 -15.37 -9.41 4.89
N GLU A 29 -14.52 -10.41 4.58
CA GLU A 29 -13.59 -10.97 5.55
C GLU A 29 -12.53 -9.95 5.98
N PHE A 30 -12.05 -9.14 5.04
CA PHE A 30 -11.09 -8.08 5.31
C PHE A 30 -11.72 -7.01 6.21
N ALA A 31 -12.94 -6.55 5.90
CA ALA A 31 -13.62 -5.54 6.69
C ALA A 31 -13.94 -6.04 8.10
N LEU A 32 -14.47 -7.25 8.24
CA LEU A 32 -14.75 -7.83 9.57
C LEU A 32 -13.48 -8.01 10.40
N LYS A 33 -12.39 -8.50 9.79
CA LYS A 33 -11.13 -8.76 10.52
C LYS A 33 -10.34 -7.51 10.87
N ASN A 34 -10.38 -6.48 10.01
CA ASN A 34 -9.53 -5.29 10.14
C ASN A 34 -10.28 -4.05 10.62
N LEU A 35 -11.57 -3.93 10.32
CA LEU A 35 -12.42 -2.78 10.68
C LEU A 35 -13.46 -3.15 11.75
N GLY A 36 -13.76 -4.43 11.97
CA GLY A 36 -14.74 -4.91 12.94
C GLY A 36 -16.20 -4.84 12.47
N ILE A 37 -16.46 -4.22 11.33
CA ILE A 37 -17.79 -3.98 10.78
C ILE A 37 -17.80 -4.32 9.31
N PHE A 38 -18.95 -4.82 8.85
CA PHE A 38 -19.26 -4.87 7.44
C PHE A 38 -20.67 -4.31 7.17
N ASN A 39 -20.75 -3.35 6.24
CA ASN A 39 -21.99 -2.81 5.70
C ASN A 39 -21.76 -2.31 4.26
N HIS A 40 -22.83 -1.95 3.55
CA HIS A 40 -22.72 -1.51 2.15
C HIS A 40 -21.81 -0.29 1.92
N ALA A 41 -21.73 0.63 2.88
CA ALA A 41 -20.85 1.80 2.75
C ALA A 41 -19.37 1.41 2.92
N VAL A 42 -19.06 0.55 3.90
CA VAL A 42 -17.72 0.02 4.11
C VAL A 42 -17.28 -0.85 2.94
N ALA A 43 -18.18 -1.65 2.38
CA ALA A 43 -17.92 -2.45 1.19
C ALA A 43 -17.54 -1.56 -0.01
N GLY A 44 -18.39 -0.59 -0.35
CA GLY A 44 -18.13 0.32 -1.47
C GLY A 44 -16.85 1.15 -1.30
N LEU A 45 -16.54 1.60 -0.08
CA LEU A 45 -15.29 2.30 0.19
C LEU A 45 -14.07 1.38 0.02
N SER A 46 -14.15 0.15 0.52
CA SER A 46 -13.09 -0.85 0.40
C SER A 46 -12.81 -1.18 -1.06
N GLU A 47 -13.86 -1.39 -1.86
CA GLU A 47 -13.75 -1.65 -3.30
C GLU A 47 -13.07 -0.49 -4.03
N ILE A 48 -13.46 0.76 -3.76
CA ILE A 48 -12.82 1.94 -4.39
C ILE A 48 -11.33 2.00 -4.05
N ILE A 49 -10.94 1.76 -2.79
CA ILE A 49 -9.54 1.72 -2.38
C ILE A 49 -8.81 0.56 -3.08
N GLY A 50 -9.45 -0.61 -3.17
CA GLY A 50 -8.94 -1.79 -3.87
C GLY A 50 -8.69 -1.52 -5.36
N ILE A 51 -9.59 -0.80 -6.04
CA ILE A 51 -9.43 -0.35 -7.44
C ILE A 51 -8.26 0.62 -7.56
N ILE A 52 -8.10 1.57 -6.63
CA ILE A 52 -6.97 2.52 -6.64
C ILE A 52 -5.65 1.76 -6.55
N PHE A 53 -5.54 0.78 -5.64
CA PHE A 53 -4.34 -0.04 -5.52
C PHE A 53 -4.09 -0.93 -6.75
N LEU A 54 -5.15 -1.48 -7.34
CA LEU A 54 -5.04 -2.22 -8.60
C LEU A 54 -4.50 -1.34 -9.72
N ALA A 55 -5.04 -0.14 -9.87
CA ALA A 55 -4.65 0.83 -10.89
C ALA A 55 -3.17 1.22 -10.72
N LEU A 56 -2.74 1.55 -9.50
CA LEU A 56 -1.34 1.84 -9.18
C LEU A 56 -0.43 0.64 -9.54
N SER A 57 -0.84 -0.58 -9.20
CA SER A 57 -0.07 -1.79 -9.54
C SER A 57 0.09 -1.97 -11.04
N ILE A 58 -1.01 -1.85 -11.81
CA ILE A 58 -0.99 -1.95 -13.28
C ILE A 58 -0.08 -0.86 -13.87
N SER A 59 -0.16 0.39 -13.38
CA SER A 59 0.72 1.47 -13.81
C SER A 59 2.19 1.15 -13.57
N VAL A 60 2.54 0.61 -12.39
CA VAL A 60 3.91 0.20 -12.06
C VAL A 60 4.38 -0.93 -12.99
N VAL A 61 3.54 -1.93 -13.27
CA VAL A 61 3.86 -3.04 -14.20
C VAL A 61 4.08 -2.51 -15.63
N TYR A 62 3.24 -1.60 -16.10
CA TYR A 62 3.38 -0.99 -17.42
C TYR A 62 4.70 -0.22 -17.55
N ILE A 63 5.02 0.61 -16.55
CA ILE A 63 6.26 1.37 -16.50
C ILE A 63 7.49 0.44 -16.44
N TRP A 64 7.39 -0.66 -15.71
CA TRP A 64 8.46 -1.65 -15.61
C TRP A 64 8.81 -2.27 -16.97
N LYS A 65 7.80 -2.59 -17.79
CA LYS A 65 8.00 -3.17 -19.13
C LYS A 65 8.54 -2.17 -20.15
N ASN A 66 8.22 -0.88 -20.00
CA ASN A 66 8.57 0.15 -20.95
C ASN A 66 9.83 0.92 -20.53
N ASN A 67 9.67 1.96 -19.71
CA ASN A 67 10.77 2.78 -19.24
C ASN A 67 10.39 3.47 -17.93
N ILE A 68 11.22 3.26 -16.90
CA ILE A 68 11.02 3.80 -15.56
C ILE A 68 11.52 5.24 -15.38
N LYS A 69 12.17 5.80 -16.41
CA LYS A 69 12.73 7.16 -16.34
C LYS A 69 11.65 8.23 -16.15
N GLY A 70 11.91 9.18 -15.25
CA GLY A 70 11.00 10.30 -14.98
C GLY A 70 9.74 9.93 -14.16
N GLN A 71 9.67 8.73 -13.59
CA GLN A 71 8.48 8.23 -12.87
C GLN A 71 8.53 8.48 -11.35
N LEU A 72 9.45 9.35 -10.88
CA LEU A 72 9.55 9.72 -9.47
C LEU A 72 8.20 10.13 -8.83
N PRO A 73 7.34 10.93 -9.49
CA PRO A 73 6.04 11.32 -8.91
C PRO A 73 5.16 10.12 -8.55
N LEU A 74 5.11 9.08 -9.38
CA LEU A 74 4.30 7.89 -9.11
C LEU A 74 4.79 7.16 -7.85
N PHE A 75 6.10 6.90 -7.77
CA PHE A 75 6.66 6.18 -6.63
C PHE A 75 6.58 6.99 -5.33
N LEU A 76 6.73 8.31 -5.40
CA LEU A 76 6.48 9.20 -4.26
C LEU A 76 5.02 9.16 -3.81
N SER A 77 4.06 9.17 -4.73
CA SER A 77 2.64 9.04 -4.38
C SER A 77 2.35 7.72 -3.67
N ILE A 78 2.90 6.60 -4.17
CA ILE A 78 2.78 5.29 -3.51
C ILE A 78 3.42 5.32 -2.11
N LEU A 79 4.59 5.93 -1.97
CA LEU A 79 5.30 6.04 -0.69
C LEU A 79 4.47 6.87 0.31
N LEU A 80 3.93 8.01 -0.13
CA LEU A 80 3.10 8.88 0.69
C LEU A 80 1.84 8.16 1.16
N ILE A 81 1.15 7.44 0.28
CA ILE A 81 0.00 6.61 0.66
C ILE A 81 0.40 5.62 1.76
N GLN A 82 1.51 4.89 1.58
CA GLN A 82 1.96 3.89 2.54
C GLN A 82 2.30 4.51 3.91
N VAL A 83 3.05 5.62 3.90
CA VAL A 83 3.49 6.31 5.12
C VAL A 83 2.34 6.99 5.84
N LEU A 84 1.41 7.64 5.12
CA LEU A 84 0.27 8.31 5.73
C LEU A 84 -0.71 7.31 6.35
N ILE A 85 -0.94 6.17 5.71
CA ILE A 85 -1.75 5.09 6.29
C ILE A 85 -1.05 4.51 7.52
N PHE A 86 0.27 4.30 7.47
CA PHE A 86 1.04 3.88 8.64
C PHE A 86 0.89 4.85 9.82
N PHE A 87 1.05 6.16 9.59
CA PHE A 87 0.85 7.16 10.63
C PHE A 87 -0.59 7.20 11.17
N ASN A 88 -1.57 6.95 10.31
CA ASN A 88 -2.95 6.82 10.75
C ASN A 88 -3.14 5.62 11.70
N PHE A 89 -2.50 4.47 11.44
CA PHE A 89 -2.51 3.35 12.39
C PHE A 89 -1.76 3.65 13.68
N LEU A 90 -0.60 4.32 13.61
CA LEU A 90 0.13 4.75 14.80
C LEU A 90 -0.70 5.67 15.69
N ARG A 91 -1.53 6.55 15.10
CA ARG A 91 -2.47 7.37 15.87
C ARG A 91 -3.35 6.48 16.76
N TYR A 92 -4.01 5.49 16.18
CA TYR A 92 -4.88 4.58 16.95
C TYR A 92 -4.13 3.76 18.00
N ILE A 93 -2.89 3.35 17.71
CA ILE A 93 -2.03 2.61 18.65
C ILE A 93 -1.66 3.49 19.85
N PHE A 94 -1.20 4.72 19.61
CA PHE A 94 -0.76 5.61 20.69
C PHE A 94 -1.92 6.17 21.52
N THR A 95 -3.12 6.29 20.94
CA THR A 95 -4.31 6.73 21.66
C THR A 95 -5.08 5.58 22.31
N ASP A 96 -4.64 4.33 22.15
CA ASP A 96 -5.34 3.11 22.60
C ASP A 96 -6.83 3.14 22.26
N SER A 97 -7.13 3.46 20.99
CA SER A 97 -8.50 3.71 20.52
C SER A 97 -8.80 2.82 19.31
N PRO A 98 -9.06 1.52 19.53
CA PRO A 98 -9.22 0.57 18.43
C PRO A 98 -10.61 0.64 17.76
N GLY A 99 -11.56 1.38 18.33
CA GLY A 99 -12.92 1.47 17.79
C GLY A 99 -13.62 0.12 17.82
N GLU A 100 -14.11 -0.33 16.65
CA GLU A 100 -14.82 -1.61 16.50
C GLU A 100 -13.88 -2.78 16.13
N THR A 101 -12.61 -2.51 15.84
CA THR A 101 -11.59 -3.54 15.59
C THR A 101 -10.75 -3.82 16.82
N THR A 102 -9.72 -4.65 16.70
CA THR A 102 -8.78 -4.95 17.78
C THR A 102 -7.45 -4.21 17.61
N ILE A 103 -6.79 -3.91 18.72
CA ILE A 103 -5.48 -3.24 18.71
C ILE A 103 -4.42 -4.10 17.99
N GLU A 104 -4.50 -5.42 18.11
CA GLU A 104 -3.61 -6.36 17.44
C GLU A 104 -3.75 -6.29 15.92
N SER A 105 -4.98 -6.16 15.42
CA SER A 105 -5.27 -6.01 13.99
C SER A 105 -4.69 -4.70 13.46
N ILE A 106 -4.83 -3.61 14.21
CA ILE A 106 -4.24 -2.31 13.88
C ILE A 106 -2.71 -2.39 13.85
N ILE A 107 -2.09 -3.01 14.87
CA ILE A 107 -0.63 -3.18 14.94
C ILE A 107 -0.12 -4.00 13.76
N PHE A 108 -0.80 -5.09 13.41
CA PHE A 108 -0.41 -5.93 12.28
C PHE A 108 -0.44 -5.16 10.96
N ASN A 109 -1.52 -4.40 10.70
CA ASN A 109 -1.60 -3.55 9.51
C ASN A 109 -0.54 -2.44 9.53
N ALA A 110 -0.32 -1.79 10.67
CA ALA A 110 0.74 -0.78 10.83
C ALA A 110 2.11 -1.36 10.43
N PHE A 111 2.43 -2.57 10.90
CA PHE A 111 3.68 -3.24 10.56
C PHE A 111 3.80 -3.51 9.05
N ILE A 112 2.75 -4.01 8.40
CA ILE A 112 2.76 -4.26 6.95
C ILE A 112 2.99 -2.96 6.17
N PHE A 113 2.28 -1.88 6.54
CA PHE A 113 2.43 -0.58 5.87
C PHE A 113 3.80 0.05 6.12
N PHE A 114 4.38 -0.14 7.30
CA PHE A 114 5.76 0.26 7.59
C PHE A 114 6.77 -0.45 6.69
N ILE A 115 6.68 -1.78 6.57
CA ILE A 115 7.56 -2.56 5.69
C ILE A 115 7.37 -2.18 4.22
N GLY A 116 6.13 -2.02 3.76
CA GLY A 116 5.81 -1.57 2.40
C GLY A 116 6.41 -0.20 2.09
N GLY A 117 6.25 0.76 3.00
CA GLY A 117 6.84 2.10 2.90
C GLY A 117 8.37 2.05 2.88
N LEU A 118 8.99 1.24 3.73
CA LEU A 118 10.44 1.07 3.77
C LEU A 118 10.99 0.48 2.46
N VAL A 119 10.31 -0.54 1.90
CA VAL A 119 10.66 -1.14 0.60
C VAL A 119 10.59 -0.09 -0.51
N ASN A 120 9.53 0.72 -0.56
CA ASN A 120 9.39 1.76 -1.57
C ASN A 120 10.39 2.91 -1.40
N PHE A 121 10.66 3.31 -0.16
CA PHE A 121 11.69 4.30 0.16
C PHE A 121 13.07 3.85 -0.32
N LEU A 122 13.46 2.61 -0.01
CA LEU A 122 14.72 2.03 -0.50
C LEU A 122 14.75 1.93 -2.03
N PHE A 123 13.63 1.58 -2.65
CA PHE A 123 13.51 1.56 -4.11
C PHE A 123 13.79 2.94 -4.70
N ILE A 124 13.16 3.99 -4.18
CA ILE A 124 13.35 5.36 -4.64
C ILE A 124 14.80 5.80 -4.43
N LEU A 125 15.37 5.58 -3.24
CA LEU A 125 16.75 5.98 -2.94
C LEU A 125 17.76 5.34 -3.89
N ILE A 126 17.67 4.03 -4.12
CA ILE A 126 18.62 3.30 -4.97
C ILE A 126 18.49 3.73 -6.44
N ASN A 127 17.26 4.03 -6.88
CA ASN A 127 16.95 4.33 -8.29
C ASN A 127 16.74 5.83 -8.56
N PHE A 128 17.04 6.71 -7.60
CA PHE A 128 16.67 8.13 -7.63
C PHE A 128 17.10 8.85 -8.92
N LYS A 129 18.34 8.62 -9.37
CA LYS A 129 18.87 9.24 -10.61
C LYS A 129 18.17 8.77 -11.88
N THR A 130 17.61 7.55 -11.87
CA THR A 130 16.85 7.03 -13.00
C THR A 130 15.41 7.53 -12.94
N LEU A 131 14.83 7.64 -11.74
CA LEU A 131 13.45 8.06 -11.54
C LEU A 131 13.25 9.56 -11.76
N LYS A 132 14.27 10.38 -11.49
CA LYS A 132 14.30 11.81 -11.82
C LYS A 132 14.26 12.02 -13.34
#